data_AF-A0A8T9PYN1-F1
#
_entry.id   AF-A0A8T9PYN1-F1
#
_cell.length_a   1.000
_cell.length_b   1.000
_cell.length_c   1.000
_cell.angle_alpha   90.00
_cell.angle_beta   90.00
_cell.angle_gamma   90.00
#
_symmetry.space_group_name_H-M   'P 1'
#
loop_
_entity.id
_entity.type
_entity.pdbx_description
1 polymer ?
#
loop_
_entity_poly.entity_id
_entity_poly.type
_entity_poly.pdbx_seq_one_letter_code
_entity_poly.pdbx_strand_id
1 'polypeptide(L)'
;MAASGVAGNETLSQQAAGFLKAGEADTAQAALIKKQLLDQWLLDQKIKQLRAKGANAAQIQTLQIQHNMRKRDEDKKLQETISKQQRAIVDVIRQTTDNAQAQPIVANMLAQSNPGLDASQIQARTNVLTSRWYRSYLSFDPQLELGKVKSPVLLVHGTDDNQVSINNMSLLERGLKSKGNKLVETRRLSGINHQFQPPATEWPLMGGEPKPVLSPLVQQTILDWINLRVAK
;
A
#
# COMPACT_ATOMS: atom_id res chain seq x y z
N MET A 1 -7.63 -2.64 -8.74
CA MET A 1 -6.99 -3.18 -9.97
C MET A 1 -6.68 -2.14 -11.04
N ALA A 2 -7.61 -1.26 -11.42
CA ALA A 2 -7.28 -0.22 -12.41
C ALA A 2 -6.17 0.74 -11.96
N ALA A 3 -5.87 0.81 -10.66
CA ALA A 3 -4.76 1.60 -10.12
C ALA A 3 -3.43 0.82 -9.93
N SER A 4 -3.43 -0.52 -10.08
CA SER A 4 -2.20 -1.33 -10.00
C SER A 4 -1.62 -1.67 -11.37
N GLY A 5 -2.47 -1.79 -12.39
CA GLY A 5 -2.03 -2.13 -13.75
C GLY A 5 -1.47 -3.55 -13.89
N VAL A 6 -1.61 -4.38 -12.86
CA VAL A 6 -1.30 -5.81 -12.87
C VAL A 6 -2.57 -6.60 -12.56
N ALA A 7 -2.56 -7.88 -12.88
CA ALA A 7 -3.70 -8.76 -12.67
C ALA A 7 -4.11 -8.85 -11.18
N GLY A 8 -5.38 -9.16 -10.92
CA GLY A 8 -5.95 -9.17 -9.57
C GLY A 8 -5.27 -10.14 -8.61
N ASN A 9 -4.83 -11.30 -9.13
CA ASN A 9 -4.05 -12.30 -8.42
C ASN A 9 -2.67 -11.77 -7.97
N GLU A 10 -1.96 -11.03 -8.81
CA GLU A 10 -0.65 -10.43 -8.48
C GLU A 10 -0.80 -9.26 -7.52
N THR A 11 -1.88 -8.48 -7.64
CA THR A 11 -2.17 -7.37 -6.73
C THR A 11 -2.44 -7.88 -5.32
N LEU A 12 -3.38 -8.83 -5.15
CA LEU A 12 -3.82 -9.27 -3.82
C LEU A 12 -2.91 -10.26 -3.13
N SER A 13 -1.97 -10.85 -3.87
CA SER A 13 -0.91 -11.65 -3.27
C SER A 13 0.18 -10.83 -2.58
N GLN A 14 0.21 -9.52 -2.83
CA GLN A 14 1.24 -8.60 -2.35
C GLN A 14 0.67 -7.41 -1.55
N GLN A 15 -0.65 -7.22 -1.56
CA GLN A 15 -1.30 -6.08 -0.92
C GLN A 15 -1.62 -6.40 0.56
N ALA A 16 -1.20 -5.53 1.47
CA ALA A 16 -1.59 -5.64 2.88
C ALA A 16 -3.12 -5.57 3.02
N ALA A 17 -3.67 -6.40 3.92
CA ALA A 17 -5.12 -6.48 4.09
C ALA A 17 -5.67 -5.27 4.85
N GLY A 18 -6.59 -4.53 4.24
CA GLY A 18 -7.42 -3.54 4.92
C GLY A 18 -7.88 -2.40 4.02
N PHE A 19 -9.18 -2.17 3.93
CA PHE A 19 -9.72 -0.90 3.44
C PHE A 19 -10.00 -0.03 4.67
N LEU A 20 -9.32 1.11 4.79
CA LEU A 20 -9.62 2.13 5.79
C LEU A 20 -10.98 2.78 5.48
N LYS A 21 -11.72 3.25 6.49
CA LYS A 21 -12.91 4.05 6.21
C LYS A 21 -12.50 5.43 5.68
N ALA A 22 -13.33 6.02 4.84
CA ALA A 22 -13.08 7.35 4.31
C ALA A 22 -12.91 8.38 5.45
N GLY A 23 -11.81 9.14 5.42
CA GLY A 23 -11.49 10.14 6.45
C GLY A 23 -10.69 9.62 7.65
N GLU A 24 -10.43 8.31 7.75
CA GLU A 24 -9.50 7.79 8.76
C GLU A 24 -8.05 8.05 8.33
N ALA A 25 -7.21 8.37 9.31
CA ALA A 25 -5.77 8.43 9.12
C ALA A 25 -5.27 7.06 8.67
N ASP A 26 -4.20 7.04 7.88
CA ASP A 26 -3.48 5.80 7.62
C ASP A 26 -2.81 5.35 8.92
N THR A 27 -3.57 4.60 9.75
CA THR A 27 -3.12 4.14 11.06
C THR A 27 -1.96 3.16 10.93
N ALA A 28 -1.82 2.51 9.77
CA ALA A 28 -0.65 1.68 9.47
C ALA A 28 0.60 2.57 9.34
N GLN A 29 0.51 3.74 8.70
CA GLN A 29 1.59 4.73 8.72
C GLN A 29 1.82 5.32 10.12
N ALA A 30 0.77 5.66 10.87
CA ALA A 30 0.94 6.21 12.22
C ALA A 30 1.64 5.24 13.20
N ALA A 31 1.24 3.96 13.19
CA ALA A 31 1.89 2.92 13.98
C ALA A 31 3.32 2.64 13.51
N LEU A 32 3.56 2.65 12.19
CA LEU A 32 4.89 2.49 11.60
C LEU A 32 5.82 3.63 12.03
N ILE A 33 5.36 4.89 11.97
CA ILE A 33 6.12 6.06 12.40
C ILE A 33 6.48 5.94 13.89
N LYS A 34 5.52 5.57 14.76
CA LYS A 34 5.79 5.37 16.19
C LYS A 34 6.86 4.29 16.43
N LYS A 35 6.79 3.17 15.70
CA LYS A 35 7.80 2.10 15.76
C LYS A 35 9.16 2.60 15.28
N GLN A 36 9.20 3.36 14.19
CA GLN A 36 10.43 3.94 13.65
C GLN A 36 11.07 4.95 14.61
N LEU A 37 10.29 5.81 15.25
CA LEU A 37 10.78 6.77 16.23
C LEU A 37 11.39 6.07 17.45
N LEU A 38 10.74 5.01 17.96
CA LEU A 38 11.28 4.23 19.07
C LEU A 38 12.60 3.54 18.68
N ASP A 39 12.64 2.92 17.50
CA ASP A 39 13.83 2.26 16.96
C ASP A 39 15.00 3.25 16.77
N GLN A 40 14.72 4.43 16.21
CA GLN A 40 15.70 5.50 16.06
C GLN A 40 16.20 6.01 17.41
N TRP A 41 15.30 6.19 18.38
CA TRP A 41 15.67 6.61 19.73
C TRP A 41 16.60 5.60 20.40
N LEU A 42 16.31 4.29 20.28
CA LEU A 42 17.18 3.22 20.79
C LEU A 42 18.57 3.23 20.12
N LEU A 43 18.61 3.42 18.80
CA LEU A 43 19.86 3.55 18.05
C LEU A 43 20.68 4.76 18.55
N ASP A 44 20.03 5.90 18.77
CA ASP A 44 20.68 7.12 19.25
C ASP A 44 21.26 6.95 20.67
N GLN A 45 20.57 6.24 21.57
CA GLN A 45 21.12 5.89 22.88
C GLN A 45 22.38 5.03 22.75
N LYS A 46 22.36 4.06 21.84
CA LYS A 46 23.53 3.19 21.58
C LYS A 46 24.71 3.98 21.00
N ILE A 47 24.44 4.92 20.09
CA ILE A 47 25.46 5.82 19.53
C ILE A 47 26.08 6.69 20.63
N LYS A 48 25.26 7.26 21.53
CA LYS A 48 25.74 8.06 22.68
C LYS A 48 26.67 7.24 23.58
N GLN A 49 26.28 6.01 23.91
CA GLN A 49 27.11 5.11 24.72
C GLN A 49 28.44 4.77 24.03
N LEU A 50 28.43 4.51 22.72
CA LEU A 50 29.66 4.24 21.98
C LEU A 50 30.60 5.45 21.91
N ARG A 51 30.05 6.65 21.69
CA ARG A 51 30.85 7.89 21.73
C ARG A 51 31.48 8.11 23.10
N ALA A 52 30.74 7.87 24.19
CA ALA A 52 31.27 7.96 25.55
C ALA A 52 32.41 6.95 25.82
N LYS A 53 32.43 5.83 25.09
CA LYS A 53 33.50 4.82 25.12
C LYS A 53 34.65 5.10 24.13
N GLY A 54 34.67 6.28 23.50
CA GLY A 54 35.73 6.70 22.57
C GLY A 54 35.57 6.22 21.12
N ALA A 55 34.37 5.77 20.72
CA ALA A 55 34.16 5.33 19.34
C ALA A 55 34.29 6.50 18.35
N ASN A 56 35.00 6.27 17.25
CA ASN A 56 35.22 7.26 16.20
C ASN A 56 34.05 7.31 15.18
N ALA A 57 34.08 8.30 14.28
CA ALA A 57 33.02 8.52 13.30
C ALA A 57 32.77 7.30 12.39
N ALA A 58 33.83 6.61 11.96
CA ALA A 58 33.71 5.44 11.09
C ALA A 58 33.00 4.27 11.80
N GLN A 59 33.28 4.06 13.09
CA GLN A 59 32.61 3.04 13.90
C GLN A 59 31.11 3.34 14.08
N ILE A 60 30.76 4.61 14.31
CA ILE A 60 29.35 5.03 14.41
C ILE A 60 28.62 4.84 13.08
N GLN A 61 29.25 5.26 11.97
CA GLN A 61 28.68 5.08 10.64
C GLN A 61 28.47 3.60 10.30
N THR A 62 29.44 2.74 10.65
CA THR A 62 29.33 1.29 10.47
C THR A 62 28.15 0.71 11.23
N LEU A 63 27.94 1.12 12.48
CA LEU A 63 26.78 0.69 13.27
C LEU A 63 25.46 1.11 12.60
N GLN A 64 25.35 2.36 12.15
CA GLN A 64 24.14 2.87 11.48
C GLN A 64 23.83 2.10 10.20
N ILE A 65 24.86 1.82 9.38
CA ILE A 65 24.72 1.01 8.16
C ILE A 65 24.24 -0.40 8.52
N GLN A 66 24.85 -1.05 9.50
CA GLN A 66 24.45 -2.39 9.94
C GLN A 66 23.02 -2.43 10.50
N HIS A 67 22.63 -1.43 11.29
CA HIS A 67 21.26 -1.29 11.81
C HIS A 67 20.24 -1.20 10.67
N ASN A 68 20.49 -0.30 9.71
CA ASN A 68 19.61 -0.10 8.57
C ASN A 68 19.53 -1.33 7.67
N MET A 69 20.65 -2.04 7.45
CA MET A 69 20.66 -3.29 6.68
C MET A 69 19.83 -4.38 7.37
N ARG A 70 20.04 -4.62 8.67
CA ARG A 70 19.26 -5.62 9.42
C ARG A 70 17.77 -5.35 9.37
N LYS A 71 17.38 -4.09 9.58
CA LYS A 71 15.99 -3.66 9.50
C LYS A 71 15.39 -3.92 8.12
N ARG A 72 16.11 -3.55 7.05
CA ARG A 72 15.67 -3.83 5.67
C ARG A 72 15.50 -5.32 5.41
N ASP A 73 16.42 -6.15 5.91
CA ASP A 73 16.35 -7.60 5.74
C ASP A 73 15.19 -8.22 6.53
N GLU A 74 14.95 -7.76 7.76
CA GLU A 74 13.82 -8.18 8.59
C GLU A 74 12.48 -7.78 7.96
N ASP A 75 12.35 -6.52 7.53
CA ASP A 75 11.16 -6.02 6.86
C ASP A 75 10.90 -6.80 5.56
N LYS A 76 11.96 -7.04 4.76
CA LYS A 76 11.86 -7.84 3.54
C LYS A 76 11.39 -9.27 3.82
N LYS A 77 11.96 -9.95 4.82
CA LYS A 77 11.56 -11.32 5.21
C LYS A 77 10.10 -11.37 5.69
N LEU A 78 9.68 -10.38 6.48
CA LEU A 78 8.30 -10.27 6.92
C LEU A 78 7.35 -10.11 5.74
N GLN A 79 7.67 -9.20 4.80
CA GLN A 79 6.88 -8.97 3.60
C GLN A 79 6.80 -10.23 2.71
N GLU A 80 7.91 -10.93 2.52
CA GLU A 80 7.94 -12.20 1.78
C GLU A 80 7.06 -13.27 2.43
N THR A 81 7.08 -13.35 3.76
CA THR A 81 6.25 -14.30 4.54
C THR A 81 4.77 -13.99 4.40
N ILE A 82 4.38 -12.71 4.60
CA ILE A 82 3.00 -12.25 4.42
C ILE A 82 2.53 -12.52 2.99
N SER A 83 3.34 -12.15 2.00
CA SER A 83 3.00 -12.36 0.58
C SER A 83 2.88 -13.84 0.23
N LYS A 84 3.72 -14.71 0.82
CA LYS A 84 3.62 -16.18 0.62
C LYS A 84 2.32 -16.73 1.20
N GLN A 85 1.94 -16.31 2.40
CA GLN A 85 0.69 -16.72 3.03
C GLN A 85 -0.54 -16.24 2.23
N GLN A 86 -0.54 -14.97 1.80
CA GLN A 86 -1.60 -14.41 0.97
C GLN A 86 -1.74 -15.15 -0.37
N ARG A 87 -0.63 -15.48 -1.04
CA ARG A 87 -0.63 -16.31 -2.26
C ARG A 87 -1.31 -17.65 -2.05
N ALA A 88 -0.97 -18.35 -0.97
CA ALA A 88 -1.56 -19.65 -0.68
C ALA A 88 -3.09 -19.55 -0.50
N ILE A 89 -3.58 -18.53 0.20
CA ILE A 89 -5.02 -18.29 0.38
C ILE A 89 -5.68 -17.99 -0.98
N VAL A 90 -5.09 -17.11 -1.78
CA VAL A 90 -5.59 -16.75 -3.12
C VAL A 90 -5.62 -17.96 -4.05
N ASP A 91 -4.60 -18.81 -4.01
CA ASP A 91 -4.54 -20.03 -4.83
C ASP A 91 -5.63 -21.03 -4.46
N VAL A 92 -5.88 -21.26 -3.16
CA VAL A 92 -7.01 -22.08 -2.70
C VAL A 92 -8.33 -21.52 -3.20
N ILE A 93 -8.55 -20.21 -3.05
CA ILE A 93 -9.77 -19.56 -3.54
C ILE A 93 -9.89 -19.79 -5.05
N ARG A 94 -8.84 -19.58 -5.84
CA ARG A 94 -8.92 -19.73 -7.30
C ARG A 94 -9.19 -21.17 -7.73
N GLN A 95 -8.55 -22.15 -7.09
CA GLN A 95 -8.60 -23.56 -7.49
C GLN A 95 -9.85 -24.28 -6.99
N THR A 96 -10.38 -23.89 -5.82
CA THR A 96 -11.56 -24.50 -5.23
C THR A 96 -12.77 -23.60 -5.47
N THR A 97 -13.51 -23.85 -6.56
CA THR A 97 -14.66 -23.01 -6.96
C THR A 97 -15.90 -23.20 -6.11
N ASP A 98 -16.07 -24.39 -5.53
CA ASP A 98 -17.14 -24.68 -4.58
C ASP A 98 -16.84 -24.02 -3.23
N ASN A 99 -17.72 -23.12 -2.80
CA ASN A 99 -17.57 -22.43 -1.53
C ASN A 99 -17.73 -23.36 -0.32
N ALA A 100 -18.51 -24.44 -0.42
CA ALA A 100 -18.63 -25.41 0.68
C ALA A 100 -17.29 -26.09 0.98
N GLN A 101 -16.44 -26.24 -0.04
CA GLN A 101 -15.10 -26.80 0.09
C GLN A 101 -14.04 -25.74 0.41
N ALA A 102 -14.13 -24.56 -0.22
CA ALA A 102 -13.13 -23.49 -0.07
C ALA A 102 -13.17 -22.82 1.31
N GLN A 103 -14.37 -22.56 1.84
CA GLN A 103 -14.53 -21.80 3.09
C GLN A 103 -13.84 -22.42 4.31
N PRO A 104 -13.98 -23.72 4.63
CA PRO A 104 -13.30 -24.30 5.80
C PRO A 104 -11.77 -24.22 5.68
N ILE A 105 -11.21 -24.39 4.47
CA ILE A 105 -9.77 -24.29 4.22
C ILE A 105 -9.30 -22.85 4.44
N VAL A 106 -9.97 -21.87 3.83
CA VAL A 106 -9.64 -20.45 3.94
C VAL A 106 -9.78 -19.97 5.39
N ALA A 107 -10.84 -20.36 6.09
CA ALA A 107 -11.06 -20.00 7.49
C ALA A 107 -9.92 -20.50 8.39
N ASN A 108 -9.49 -21.76 8.22
CA ASN A 108 -8.37 -22.33 8.96
C ASN A 108 -7.05 -21.58 8.67
N MET A 109 -6.76 -21.29 7.39
CA MET A 109 -5.57 -20.53 7.01
C MET A 109 -5.57 -19.10 7.59
N LEU A 110 -6.73 -18.45 7.62
CA LEU A 110 -6.89 -17.12 8.23
C LEU A 110 -6.69 -17.16 9.75
N ALA A 111 -7.25 -18.17 10.44
CA ALA A 111 -7.12 -18.32 11.88
C ALA A 111 -5.66 -18.56 12.30
N GLN A 112 -4.92 -19.40 11.55
CA GLN A 112 -3.50 -19.66 11.80
C GLN A 112 -2.61 -18.43 11.59
N SER A 113 -2.92 -17.63 10.57
CA SER A 113 -2.14 -16.44 10.23
C SER A 113 -2.52 -15.20 11.05
N ASN A 114 -3.69 -15.19 11.69
CA ASN A 114 -4.21 -14.06 12.44
C ASN A 114 -4.79 -14.50 13.79
N PRO A 115 -3.94 -14.92 14.75
CA PRO A 115 -4.39 -15.45 16.05
C PRO A 115 -5.16 -14.43 16.92
N GLY A 116 -5.09 -13.14 16.58
CA GLY A 116 -5.83 -12.07 17.26
C GLY A 116 -7.26 -11.84 16.74
N LEU A 117 -7.71 -12.58 15.73
CA LEU A 117 -9.07 -12.49 15.21
C LEU A 117 -9.98 -13.53 15.85
N ASP A 118 -11.19 -13.11 16.24
CA ASP A 118 -12.20 -14.04 16.73
C ASP A 118 -12.86 -14.82 15.58
N ALA A 119 -13.60 -15.87 15.93
CA ALA A 119 -14.26 -16.74 14.96
C ALA A 119 -15.24 -15.98 14.03
N SER A 120 -15.93 -14.95 14.54
CA SER A 120 -16.87 -14.16 13.74
C SER A 120 -16.15 -13.31 12.70
N GLN A 121 -15.00 -12.73 13.06
CA GLN A 121 -14.15 -11.96 12.16
C GLN A 121 -13.52 -12.85 11.10
N ILE A 122 -13.06 -14.06 11.48
CA ILE A 122 -12.55 -15.06 10.54
C ILE A 122 -13.65 -15.48 9.55
N GLN A 123 -14.86 -15.73 10.02
CA GLN A 123 -15.98 -16.12 9.15
C GLN A 123 -16.36 -14.98 8.19
N ALA A 124 -16.45 -13.74 8.69
CA ALA A 124 -16.76 -12.58 7.87
C ALA A 124 -15.72 -12.38 6.75
N ARG A 125 -14.42 -12.50 7.09
CA ARG A 125 -13.34 -12.44 6.09
C ARG A 125 -13.43 -13.58 5.08
N THR A 126 -13.64 -14.81 5.55
CA THR A 126 -13.82 -15.98 4.68
C THR A 126 -14.95 -15.79 3.67
N ASN A 127 -16.09 -15.26 4.11
CA ASN A 127 -17.23 -14.99 3.24
C ASN A 127 -16.90 -13.97 2.14
N VAL A 128 -16.17 -12.90 2.48
CA VAL A 128 -15.73 -11.89 1.51
C VAL A 128 -14.76 -12.51 0.50
N LEU A 129 -13.73 -13.22 0.98
CA LEU A 129 -12.69 -13.81 0.14
C LEU A 129 -13.19 -14.95 -0.77
N THR A 130 -14.28 -15.63 -0.40
CA THR A 130 -14.88 -16.69 -1.23
C THR A 130 -16.07 -16.20 -2.07
N SER A 131 -16.39 -14.90 -2.01
CA SER A 131 -17.49 -14.32 -2.76
C SER A 131 -17.25 -14.38 -4.27
N ARG A 132 -18.34 -14.42 -5.06
CA ARG A 132 -18.27 -14.35 -6.53
C ARG A 132 -17.52 -13.09 -6.98
N TRP A 133 -17.80 -11.96 -6.33
CA TRP A 133 -17.13 -10.70 -6.61
C TRP A 133 -15.60 -10.81 -6.41
N TYR A 134 -15.13 -11.42 -5.32
CA TYR A 134 -13.70 -11.57 -5.07
C TYR A 134 -13.03 -12.51 -6.09
N ARG A 135 -13.71 -13.57 -6.52
CA ARG A 135 -13.22 -14.45 -7.59
C ARG A 135 -13.12 -13.72 -8.93
N SER A 136 -14.15 -12.97 -9.30
CA SER A 136 -14.12 -12.10 -10.48
C SER A 136 -12.98 -11.08 -10.37
N TYR A 137 -12.76 -10.52 -9.18
CA TYR A 137 -11.66 -9.63 -8.90
C TYR A 137 -10.32 -10.31 -9.19
N LEU A 138 -10.06 -11.50 -8.65
CA LEU A 138 -8.81 -12.23 -8.86
C LEU A 138 -8.51 -12.55 -10.32
N SER A 139 -9.55 -12.83 -11.11
CA SER A 139 -9.42 -13.19 -12.53
C SER A 139 -9.26 -11.99 -13.48
N PHE A 140 -9.50 -10.77 -13.00
CA PHE A 140 -9.48 -9.59 -13.85
C PHE A 140 -8.05 -9.16 -14.16
N ASP A 141 -7.76 -9.00 -15.45
CA ASP A 141 -6.54 -8.37 -15.94
C ASP A 141 -6.86 -6.97 -16.51
N PRO A 142 -6.43 -5.89 -15.83
CA PRO A 142 -6.66 -4.53 -16.33
C PRO A 142 -5.99 -4.28 -17.68
N GLN A 143 -4.87 -4.93 -18.02
CA GLN A 143 -4.13 -4.63 -19.25
C GLN A 143 -4.94 -4.91 -20.52
N LEU A 144 -5.86 -5.89 -20.47
CA LEU A 144 -6.76 -6.21 -21.57
C LEU A 144 -7.80 -5.11 -21.83
N GLU A 145 -8.11 -4.31 -20.80
CA GLU A 145 -9.20 -3.34 -20.80
C GLU A 145 -8.70 -1.90 -20.96
N LEU A 146 -7.51 -1.56 -20.45
CA LEU A 146 -7.00 -0.18 -20.40
C LEU A 146 -6.94 0.50 -21.78
N GLY A 147 -6.59 -0.22 -22.85
CA GLY A 147 -6.57 0.35 -24.21
C GLY A 147 -7.95 0.76 -24.75
N LYS A 148 -9.04 0.30 -24.13
CA LYS A 148 -10.40 0.71 -24.50
C LYS A 148 -10.74 2.12 -24.00
N VAL A 149 -10.01 2.64 -23.02
CA VAL A 149 -10.22 4.00 -22.46
C VAL A 149 -9.80 5.05 -23.48
N LYS A 150 -10.77 5.85 -23.95
CA LYS A 150 -10.54 6.94 -24.93
C LYS A 150 -10.61 8.34 -24.33
N SER A 151 -11.15 8.48 -23.12
CA SER A 151 -11.19 9.77 -22.41
C SER A 151 -9.80 10.22 -21.98
N PRO A 152 -9.58 11.53 -21.74
CA PRO A 152 -8.42 12.02 -21.02
C PRO A 152 -8.29 11.32 -19.66
N VAL A 153 -7.07 11.01 -19.25
CA VAL A 153 -6.78 10.37 -17.96
C VAL A 153 -5.64 11.10 -17.26
N LEU A 154 -5.85 11.41 -15.99
CA LEU A 154 -4.81 11.83 -15.06
C LEU A 154 -4.47 10.67 -14.12
N LEU A 155 -3.25 10.17 -14.18
CA LEU A 155 -2.72 9.22 -13.21
C LEU A 155 -1.95 9.99 -12.13
N VAL A 156 -2.41 9.91 -10.88
CA VAL A 156 -1.76 10.55 -9.73
C VAL A 156 -1.24 9.47 -8.78
N HIS A 157 -0.02 9.63 -8.27
CA HIS A 157 0.54 8.75 -7.26
C HIS A 157 1.43 9.54 -6.29
N GLY A 158 1.34 9.22 -5.00
CA GLY A 158 2.15 9.83 -3.95
C GLY A 158 3.47 9.09 -3.73
N THR A 159 4.58 9.80 -3.51
CA THR A 159 5.89 9.14 -3.31
C THR A 159 6.01 8.38 -2.00
N ASP A 160 5.14 8.67 -1.05
CA ASP A 160 5.16 8.09 0.30
C ASP A 160 4.04 7.05 0.46
N ASP A 161 3.45 6.61 -0.66
CA ASP A 161 2.58 5.44 -0.72
C ASP A 161 3.41 4.16 -0.52
N ASN A 162 3.31 3.61 0.69
CA ASN A 162 3.95 2.35 1.06
C ASN A 162 3.06 1.12 0.83
N GLN A 163 1.83 1.31 0.34
CA GLN A 163 0.86 0.25 0.14
C GLN A 163 0.82 -0.20 -1.32
N VAL A 164 1.08 0.71 -2.27
CA VAL A 164 1.05 0.44 -3.71
C VAL A 164 2.36 0.90 -4.34
N SER A 165 3.00 0.00 -5.10
CA SER A 165 4.25 0.33 -5.78
C SER A 165 4.07 1.43 -6.83
N ILE A 166 4.95 2.43 -6.82
CA ILE A 166 5.07 3.46 -7.87
C ILE A 166 5.26 2.86 -9.28
N ASN A 167 5.81 1.64 -9.38
CA ASN A 167 6.03 0.97 -10.66
C ASN A 167 4.73 0.68 -11.42
N ASN A 168 3.62 0.51 -10.69
CA ASN A 168 2.28 0.33 -11.25
C ASN A 168 1.89 1.46 -12.19
N MET A 169 2.32 2.70 -11.90
CA MET A 169 2.03 3.87 -12.71
C MET A 169 2.53 3.71 -14.15
N SER A 170 3.70 3.09 -14.34
CA SER A 170 4.28 2.86 -15.68
C SER A 170 3.50 1.82 -16.48
N LEU A 171 2.98 0.79 -15.81
CA LEU A 171 2.15 -0.25 -16.43
C LEU A 171 0.79 0.30 -16.86
N LEU A 172 0.20 1.17 -16.02
CA LEU A 172 -1.05 1.85 -16.34
C LEU A 172 -0.91 2.80 -17.50
N GLU A 173 0.11 3.65 -17.47
CA GLU A 173 0.36 4.61 -18.54
C GLU A 173 0.54 3.91 -19.88
N ARG A 174 1.33 2.83 -19.91
CA ARG A 174 1.51 2.01 -21.12
C ARG A 174 0.21 1.37 -21.58
N GLY A 175 -0.55 0.76 -20.66
CA GLY A 175 -1.82 0.10 -20.97
C GLY A 175 -2.86 1.08 -21.54
N LEU A 176 -2.98 2.27 -20.96
CA LEU A 176 -3.90 3.31 -21.44
C LEU A 176 -3.49 3.84 -22.83
N LYS A 177 -2.19 4.03 -23.06
CA LYS A 177 -1.65 4.50 -24.35
C LYS A 177 -1.67 3.44 -25.45
N SER A 178 -1.81 2.15 -25.10
CA SER A 178 -1.63 1.00 -26.00
C SER A 178 -2.48 1.02 -27.28
N LYS A 179 -3.68 1.62 -27.24
CA LYS A 179 -4.55 1.79 -28.41
C LYS A 179 -4.75 3.26 -28.80
N GLY A 180 -3.68 4.05 -28.70
CA GLY A 180 -3.58 5.39 -29.26
C GLY A 180 -4.16 6.52 -28.40
N ASN A 181 -4.46 6.29 -27.11
CA ASN A 181 -4.88 7.37 -26.22
C ASN A 181 -3.68 8.29 -25.92
N LYS A 182 -3.63 9.46 -26.57
CA LYS A 182 -2.58 10.48 -26.38
C LYS A 182 -2.86 11.44 -25.23
N LEU A 183 -4.01 11.29 -24.56
CA LEU A 183 -4.52 12.22 -23.55
C LEU A 183 -4.30 11.70 -22.12
N VAL A 184 -3.26 10.88 -21.94
CA VAL A 184 -2.86 10.31 -20.65
C VAL A 184 -1.71 11.14 -20.09
N GLU A 185 -1.93 11.66 -18.89
CA GLU A 185 -0.97 12.47 -18.14
C GLU A 185 -0.67 11.81 -16.80
N THR A 186 0.59 11.88 -16.35
CA THR A 186 1.03 11.27 -15.10
C THR A 186 1.65 12.31 -14.16
N ARG A 187 1.31 12.24 -12.87
CA ARG A 187 1.77 13.15 -11.82
C ARG A 187 2.21 12.35 -10.61
N ARG A 188 3.48 12.53 -10.23
CA ARG A 188 4.05 12.00 -8.98
C ARG A 188 4.14 13.15 -7.99
N LEU A 189 3.54 12.97 -6.82
CA LEU A 189 3.43 14.01 -5.81
C LEU A 189 4.27 13.65 -4.60
N SER A 190 5.28 14.47 -4.30
CA SER A 190 6.22 14.24 -3.20
C SER A 190 5.52 14.33 -1.84
N GLY A 191 5.86 13.44 -0.91
CA GLY A 191 5.37 13.48 0.48
C GLY A 191 3.91 13.07 0.65
N ILE A 192 3.27 12.58 -0.42
CA ILE A 192 1.86 12.18 -0.40
C ILE A 192 1.76 10.68 -0.14
N ASN A 193 0.91 10.31 0.81
CA ASN A 193 0.69 8.89 1.16
C ASN A 193 -0.38 8.21 0.28
N HIS A 194 -0.67 6.95 0.60
CA HIS A 194 -1.65 6.12 -0.12
C HIS A 194 -3.06 6.73 -0.17
N GLN A 195 -3.47 7.43 0.88
CA GLN A 195 -4.78 8.08 0.98
C GLN A 195 -4.78 9.51 0.41
N PHE A 196 -3.73 9.90 -0.31
CA PHE A 196 -3.52 11.26 -0.82
C PHE A 196 -3.48 12.36 0.25
N GLN A 197 -3.08 12.01 1.47
CA GLN A 197 -2.89 12.96 2.57
C GLN A 197 -1.47 13.54 2.52
N PRO A 198 -1.28 14.80 2.97
CA PRO A 198 0.05 15.36 3.17
C PRO A 198 0.68 14.77 4.45
N PRO A 199 1.96 15.07 4.73
CA PRO A 199 2.60 14.70 5.99
C PRO A 199 1.76 15.12 7.20
N ALA A 200 1.77 14.32 8.27
CA ALA A 200 0.96 14.58 9.46
C ALA A 200 1.25 15.95 10.13
N THR A 201 2.44 16.50 9.92
CA THR A 201 2.83 17.86 10.36
C THR A 201 2.07 18.98 9.65
N GLU A 202 1.46 18.68 8.51
CA GLU A 202 0.68 19.62 7.69
C GLU A 202 -0.84 19.41 7.87
N TRP A 203 -1.25 18.50 8.75
CA TRP A 203 -2.66 18.26 9.02
C TRP A 203 -3.28 19.43 9.79
N PRO A 204 -4.44 19.94 9.37
CA PRO A 204 -5.11 21.02 10.07
C PRO A 204 -5.61 20.57 11.44
N LEU A 205 -5.64 21.50 12.39
CA LEU A 205 -6.28 21.30 13.69
C LEU A 205 -7.79 21.46 13.55
N MET A 206 -8.55 20.40 13.82
CA MET A 206 -10.01 20.46 13.93
C MET A 206 -10.39 20.08 15.36
N GLY A 207 -11.01 21.02 16.09
CA GLY A 207 -11.32 20.84 17.50
C GLY A 207 -10.09 20.68 18.40
N GLY A 208 -8.94 21.25 18.01
CA GLY A 208 -7.68 21.16 18.77
C GLY A 208 -6.82 19.93 18.47
N GLU A 209 -7.28 19.02 17.61
CA GLU A 209 -6.54 17.82 17.22
C GLU A 209 -6.14 17.84 15.74
N PRO A 210 -4.93 17.43 15.36
CA PRO A 210 -4.55 17.25 13.96
C PRO A 210 -5.43 16.19 13.31
N LYS A 211 -6.05 16.51 12.17
CA LYS A 211 -6.89 15.57 11.43
C LYS A 211 -6.39 15.38 10.00
N PRO A 212 -6.38 14.13 9.50
CA PRO A 212 -6.01 13.86 8.12
C PRO A 212 -7.00 14.51 7.16
N VAL A 213 -6.47 15.11 6.11
CA VAL A 213 -7.25 15.72 5.02
C VAL A 213 -6.62 15.37 3.68
N LEU A 214 -7.41 15.45 2.61
CA LEU A 214 -6.88 15.36 1.25
C LEU A 214 -5.89 16.51 1.03
N SER A 215 -4.69 16.21 0.54
CA SER A 215 -3.64 17.21 0.36
C SER A 215 -4.08 18.35 -0.56
N PRO A 216 -3.88 19.63 -0.17
CA PRO A 216 -4.10 20.77 -1.06
C PRO A 216 -3.32 20.65 -2.38
N LEU A 217 -2.12 20.06 -2.36
CA LEU A 217 -1.33 19.80 -3.57
C LEU A 217 -2.05 18.83 -4.52
N VAL A 218 -2.66 17.77 -3.98
CA VAL A 218 -3.44 16.81 -4.77
C VAL A 218 -4.67 17.49 -5.35
N GLN A 219 -5.39 18.27 -4.53
CA GLN A 219 -6.57 19.02 -4.96
C GLN A 219 -6.24 19.99 -6.11
N GLN A 220 -5.17 20.78 -5.96
CA GLN A 220 -4.73 21.73 -6.97
C GLN A 220 -4.30 21.03 -8.26
N THR A 221 -3.57 19.91 -8.16
CA THR A 221 -3.15 19.12 -9.32
C THR A 221 -4.35 18.65 -10.15
N ILE A 222 -5.41 18.18 -9.48
CA ILE A 222 -6.65 17.74 -10.14
C ILE A 222 -7.37 18.94 -10.76
N LEU A 223 -7.51 20.05 -10.01
CA LEU A 223 -8.19 21.27 -10.47
C LEU A 223 -7.52 21.85 -11.72
N ASP A 224 -6.20 22.02 -11.69
CA ASP A 224 -5.42 22.54 -12.82
C ASP A 224 -5.57 21.65 -14.05
N TRP A 225 -5.51 20.33 -13.85
CA TRP A 225 -5.71 19.38 -14.94
C TRP A 225 -7.11 19.49 -15.54
N ILE A 226 -8.16 19.61 -14.73
CA ILE A 226 -9.53 19.80 -15.23
C ILE A 226 -9.63 21.11 -16.02
N ASN A 227 -9.15 22.23 -15.46
CA ASN A 227 -9.22 23.54 -16.09
C ASN A 227 -8.53 23.56 -17.46
N LEU A 228 -7.37 22.93 -17.60
CA LEU A 228 -6.66 22.82 -18.88
C LEU A 228 -7.42 22.03 -19.96
N ARG A 229 -8.39 21.19 -19.56
CA ARG A 229 -9.16 20.32 -20.47
C ARG A 229 -10.54 20.89 -20.79
N VAL A 230 -11.12 21.68 -19.89
CA VAL A 230 -12.43 22.34 -20.07
C VAL A 230 -12.30 23.71 -20.73
N ALA A 231 -11.15 24.39 -20.62
CA ALA A 231 -10.90 25.68 -21.27
C ALA A 231 -10.66 25.58 -22.81
N LYS A 232 -11.12 24.50 -23.45
CA LYS A 232 -11.07 24.28 -24.90
C LYS A 232 -12.49 24.12 -25.44
#